data_AF-A0A329WGS3-F1
#
_entry.id   AF-A0A329WGS3-F1
#
_cell.length_a   1.000
_cell.length_b   1.000
_cell.length_c   1.000
_cell.angle_alpha   90.00
_cell.angle_beta   90.00
_cell.angle_gamma   90.00
#
_symmetry.space_group_name_H-M   'P 1'
#
loop_
_entity.id
_entity.type
_entity.pdbx_description
1 polymer ?
#
loop_
_entity_poly.entity_id
_entity_poly.type
_entity_poly.pdbx_seq_one_letter_code
_entity_poly.pdbx_strand_id
1 'polypeptide(L)'
;MMSKGSRYIFVILSAISFQAFASNFDYKSDIPADNKPSTEYLKKRENLKPKHWNVDRLITDNNAAEKRELARQMKEDELNRKSREFNDRVNDKIRRDLERDARIKENGGMTRSNFFDRE
;
A
#
# COMPACT_ATOMS: atom_id res chain seq x y z
N MET A 1 -5.08 52.56 -23.50
CA MET A 1 -6.17 53.55 -23.33
C MET A 1 -7.48 52.87 -23.74
N MET A 2 -8.21 52.27 -22.79
CA MET A 2 -9.51 51.65 -23.09
C MET A 2 -10.49 52.75 -23.49
N SER A 3 -10.92 52.75 -24.75
CA SER A 3 -11.93 53.67 -25.24
C SER A 3 -13.20 53.46 -24.42
N LYS A 4 -13.70 54.53 -23.77
CA LYS A 4 -14.89 54.48 -22.90
C LYS A 4 -16.12 53.91 -23.63
N GLY A 5 -16.15 53.96 -24.97
CA GLY A 5 -17.19 53.39 -25.82
C GLY A 5 -17.24 51.85 -25.85
N SER A 6 -16.12 51.14 -25.63
CA SER A 6 -16.12 49.67 -25.65
C SER A 6 -16.99 49.07 -24.52
N ARG A 7 -17.04 49.73 -23.36
CA ARG A 7 -17.87 49.27 -22.23
C ARG A 7 -19.36 49.36 -22.56
N TYR A 8 -19.78 50.37 -23.31
CA TYR A 8 -21.18 50.52 -23.73
C TYR A 8 -21.60 49.45 -24.72
N ILE A 9 -20.71 49.06 -25.63
CA ILE A 9 -20.96 47.99 -26.61
C ILE A 9 -21.18 46.65 -25.89
N PHE A 10 -20.34 46.32 -24.91
CA PHE A 10 -20.50 45.10 -24.11
C PHE A 10 -21.83 45.05 -23.33
N VAL A 11 -22.25 46.18 -22.74
CA VAL A 11 -23.53 46.26 -22.01
C VAL A 11 -24.72 46.05 -22.95
N ILE A 12 -24.68 46.67 -24.14
CA ILE A 12 -25.76 46.55 -25.13
C ILE A 12 -25.83 45.12 -25.67
N LEU A 13 -24.69 44.50 -26.03
CA LEU A 13 -24.64 43.11 -26.48
C LEU A 13 -25.11 42.12 -25.40
N SER A 14 -24.77 42.38 -24.14
CA SER A 14 -25.22 41.54 -23.01
C SER A 14 -26.74 41.63 -22.83
N ALA A 15 -27.32 42.83 -22.90
CA ALA A 15 -28.77 43.04 -22.76
C ALA A 15 -29.58 42.36 -23.88
N ILE A 16 -29.13 42.47 -25.13
CA ILE A 16 -29.77 41.82 -26.29
C ILE A 16 -29.68 40.30 -26.16
N SER A 17 -28.54 39.78 -25.70
CA SER A 17 -28.36 38.34 -25.48
C SER A 17 -29.29 37.78 -24.41
N PHE A 18 -29.52 38.53 -23.32
CA PHE A 18 -30.47 38.15 -22.27
C PHE A 18 -31.92 38.17 -22.75
N GLN A 19 -32.31 39.15 -23.58
CA GLN A 19 -33.65 39.18 -24.18
C GLN A 19 -33.87 38.02 -25.15
N ALA A 20 -32.88 37.72 -26.01
CA ALA A 20 -32.94 36.57 -26.91
C ALA A 20 -32.96 35.21 -26.18
N PHE A 21 -32.29 35.13 -25.03
CA PHE A 21 -32.32 33.94 -24.17
C PHE A 21 -33.67 33.80 -23.46
N ALA A 22 -34.23 34.89 -22.94
CA ALA A 22 -35.55 34.89 -22.30
C ALA A 22 -36.68 34.56 -23.29
N SER A 23 -36.62 35.02 -24.54
CA SER A 23 -37.58 34.64 -25.58
C SER A 23 -37.48 33.16 -25.99
N ASN A 24 -36.32 32.52 -25.79
CA ASN A 24 -36.16 31.07 -25.97
C ASN A 24 -36.67 30.24 -24.77
N PHE A 25 -36.96 30.87 -23.62
CA PHE A 25 -37.59 30.21 -22.47
C PHE A 25 -39.11 30.11 -22.59
N ASP A 26 -39.73 30.77 -23.58
CA ASP A 26 -41.15 30.58 -23.88
C ASP A 26 -41.40 29.30 -24.70
N TYR A 27 -40.42 28.39 -24.74
CA TYR A 27 -40.64 27.01 -25.12
C TYR A 27 -41.52 26.35 -24.06
N LYS A 28 -42.84 26.51 -24.23
CA LYS A 28 -43.83 25.59 -23.69
C LYS A 28 -43.65 24.24 -24.38
N SER A 29 -42.60 23.53 -24.02
CA SER A 29 -42.69 22.08 -24.05
C SER A 29 -43.79 21.75 -23.05
N ASP A 30 -44.89 21.22 -23.57
CA ASP A 30 -45.73 20.32 -22.79
C ASP A 30 -44.78 19.21 -22.32
N ILE A 31 -44.15 19.41 -21.15
CA ILE A 31 -43.36 18.38 -20.50
C ILE A 31 -44.38 17.27 -20.25
N PRO A 32 -44.27 16.10 -20.92
CA PRO A 32 -45.24 15.05 -20.72
C PRO A 32 -45.23 14.70 -19.23
N ALA A 33 -46.40 14.81 -18.59
CA ALA A 33 -46.57 14.55 -17.16
C ALA A 33 -46.19 13.11 -16.77
N ASP A 34 -46.02 12.22 -17.74
CA ASP A 34 -45.52 10.86 -17.57
C ASP A 34 -43.99 10.82 -17.76
N ASN A 35 -43.25 11.46 -16.84
CA ASN A 35 -41.78 11.40 -16.81
C ASN A 35 -41.22 10.02 -16.41
N LYS A 36 -42.06 8.97 -16.42
CA LYS A 36 -41.68 7.66 -15.90
C LYS A 36 -40.46 7.18 -16.66
N PRO A 37 -39.38 6.80 -15.93
CA PRO A 37 -38.21 6.27 -16.56
C PRO A 37 -38.60 5.06 -17.42
N SER A 38 -38.14 5.04 -18.67
CA SER A 38 -38.42 3.93 -19.56
C SER A 38 -37.94 2.62 -18.94
N THR A 39 -38.63 1.53 -19.26
CA THR A 39 -38.24 0.17 -18.83
C THR A 39 -36.81 -0.17 -19.23
N GLU A 40 -36.32 0.36 -20.35
CA GLU A 40 -34.92 0.23 -20.76
C GLU A 40 -33.94 0.95 -19.81
N TYR A 41 -34.27 2.17 -19.38
CA TYR A 41 -33.46 2.91 -18.41
C TYR A 41 -33.40 2.18 -17.07
N LEU A 42 -34.52 1.63 -16.60
CA LEU A 42 -34.57 0.84 -15.37
C LEU A 42 -33.69 -0.41 -15.44
N LYS A 43 -33.72 -1.16 -16.55
CA LYS A 43 -32.85 -2.31 -16.78
C LYS A 43 -31.37 -1.92 -16.82
N LYS A 44 -31.01 -0.83 -17.50
CA LYS A 44 -29.63 -0.33 -17.54
C LYS A 44 -29.16 0.09 -16.14
N ARG A 45 -30.01 0.77 -15.37
CA ARG A 45 -29.72 1.18 -13.99
C ARG A 45 -29.54 -0.03 -13.06
N GLU A 46 -30.34 -1.07 -13.23
CA GLU A 46 -30.24 -2.30 -12.44
C GLU A 46 -28.96 -3.07 -12.75
N ASN A 47 -28.56 -3.16 -14.02
CA ASN A 47 -27.28 -3.74 -14.43
C ASN A 47 -26.06 -2.93 -13.98
N LEU A 48 -26.24 -1.62 -13.74
CA LEU A 48 -25.22 -0.72 -13.19
C LEU A 48 -25.20 -0.72 -11.66
N LYS A 49 -26.12 -1.42 -10.97
CA LYS A 49 -26.00 -1.56 -9.52
C LYS A 49 -24.68 -2.28 -9.23
N PRO A 50 -23.82 -1.71 -8.36
CA PRO A 50 -22.57 -2.35 -8.00
C PRO A 50 -22.87 -3.74 -7.46
N LYS A 51 -22.20 -4.76 -8.00
CA LYS A 51 -22.14 -6.08 -7.38
C LYS A 51 -21.80 -5.84 -5.91
N HIS A 52 -22.71 -6.17 -5.01
CA HIS A 52 -22.47 -6.03 -3.58
C HIS A 52 -21.23 -6.85 -3.25
N TRP A 53 -20.17 -6.16 -2.83
CA TRP A 53 -19.01 -6.82 -2.28
C TRP A 53 -19.50 -7.51 -1.01
N ASN A 54 -19.27 -8.82 -0.92
CA ASN A 54 -19.59 -9.55 0.29
C ASN A 54 -18.54 -9.19 1.34
N VAL A 55 -18.85 -8.15 2.12
CA VAL A 55 -17.96 -7.59 3.15
C VAL A 55 -17.61 -8.65 4.19
N ASP A 56 -18.57 -9.50 4.58
CA ASP A 56 -18.33 -10.59 5.54
C ASP A 56 -17.27 -11.56 5.03
N ARG A 57 -17.36 -11.94 3.74
CA ARG A 57 -16.37 -12.81 3.10
C ARG A 57 -14.99 -12.16 3.09
N LEU A 58 -14.90 -10.87 2.76
CA LEU A 58 -13.63 -10.13 2.77
C LEU A 58 -13.01 -10.08 4.17
N ILE A 59 -13.82 -9.87 5.20
CA ILE A 59 -13.35 -9.85 6.60
C ILE A 59 -12.81 -11.24 6.98
N THR A 60 -13.52 -12.31 6.64
CA THR A 60 -13.04 -13.67 6.93
C THR A 60 -11.75 -14.01 6.20
N ASP A 61 -11.64 -13.62 4.93
CA ASP A 61 -10.45 -13.88 4.11
C ASP A 61 -9.24 -13.08 4.65
N ASN A 62 -9.45 -11.83 5.06
CA ASN A 62 -8.41 -10.99 5.68
C ASN A 62 -7.93 -11.56 7.01
N ASN A 63 -8.84 -11.96 7.91
CA ASN A 63 -8.49 -12.56 9.19
C ASN A 63 -7.71 -13.88 9.00
N ALA A 64 -8.06 -14.67 7.99
CA ALA A 64 -7.33 -15.89 7.65
C ALA A 64 -5.93 -15.59 7.10
N ALA A 65 -5.78 -14.54 6.28
CA ALA A 65 -4.50 -14.10 5.75
C ALA A 65 -3.57 -13.60 6.87
N GLU A 66 -4.08 -12.77 7.79
CA GLU A 66 -3.32 -12.23 8.92
C GLU A 66 -2.79 -13.34 9.83
N LYS A 67 -3.63 -14.33 10.17
CA LYS A 67 -3.20 -15.50 10.95
C LYS A 67 -2.09 -16.30 10.28
N ARG A 68 -2.15 -16.46 8.96
CA ARG A 68 -1.11 -17.18 8.19
C ARG A 68 0.19 -16.39 8.16
N GLU A 69 0.12 -15.08 8.03
CA GLU A 69 1.29 -14.21 8.02
C GLU A 69 1.98 -14.21 9.39
N LEU A 70 1.22 -14.05 10.47
CA LEU A 70 1.72 -14.14 11.84
C LEU A 70 2.44 -15.47 12.09
N ALA A 71 1.84 -16.59 11.65
CA ALA A 71 2.45 -17.90 11.80
C ALA A 71 3.76 -18.07 10.99
N ARG A 72 3.88 -17.41 9.83
CA ARG A 72 5.14 -17.39 9.06
C ARG A 72 6.20 -16.57 9.78
N GLN A 73 5.86 -15.38 10.25
CA GLN A 73 6.78 -14.51 11.00
C GLN A 73 7.33 -15.21 12.25
N MET A 74 6.46 -15.86 13.04
CA MET A 74 6.90 -16.60 14.23
C MET A 74 7.90 -17.73 13.89
N LYS A 75 7.69 -18.44 12.78
CA LYS A 75 8.62 -19.49 12.33
C LYS A 75 9.95 -18.90 11.88
N GLU A 76 9.91 -17.80 11.15
CA GLU A 76 11.11 -17.12 10.68
C GLU A 76 11.92 -16.54 11.85
N ASP A 77 11.27 -15.95 12.83
CA ASP A 77 11.89 -15.47 14.06
C ASP A 77 12.54 -16.61 14.86
N GLU A 78 11.89 -17.77 14.96
CA GLU A 78 12.47 -18.93 15.62
C GLU A 78 13.72 -19.46 14.89
N LEU A 79 13.68 -19.51 13.56
CA LEU A 79 14.82 -19.91 12.73
C LEU A 79 15.97 -18.91 12.88
N ASN A 80 15.68 -17.62 12.85
CA ASN A 80 16.66 -16.56 13.04
C ASN A 80 17.30 -16.61 14.42
N ARG A 81 16.51 -16.88 15.46
CA ARG A 81 17.02 -17.07 16.83
C ARG A 81 17.98 -18.27 16.90
N LYS A 82 17.58 -19.43 16.38
CA LYS A 82 18.43 -20.64 16.36
C LYS A 82 19.72 -20.42 15.57
N SER A 83 19.64 -19.70 14.45
CA SER A 83 20.79 -19.33 13.63
C SER A 83 21.77 -18.46 14.41
N ARG A 84 21.29 -17.43 15.13
CA ARG A 84 22.13 -16.59 16.00
C ARG A 84 22.78 -17.42 17.10
N GLU A 85 22.02 -18.24 17.82
CA GLU A 85 22.57 -19.11 18.88
C GLU A 85 23.63 -20.09 18.36
N PHE A 86 23.47 -20.59 17.13
CA PHE A 86 24.49 -21.42 16.49
C PHE A 86 25.74 -20.60 16.17
N ASN A 87 25.58 -19.44 15.55
CA ASN A 87 26.69 -18.56 15.19
C ASN A 87 27.47 -18.11 16.43
N ASP A 88 26.79 -17.75 17.52
CA ASP A 88 27.42 -17.35 18.77
C ASP A 88 28.27 -18.49 19.35
N ARG A 89 27.75 -19.72 19.35
CA ARG A 89 28.50 -20.91 19.80
C ARG A 89 29.73 -21.19 18.94
N VAL A 90 29.59 -21.05 17.61
CA VAL A 90 30.71 -21.24 16.69
C VAL A 90 31.76 -20.16 16.90
N ASN A 91 31.36 -18.90 17.01
CA ASN A 91 32.24 -17.77 17.25
C ASN A 91 33.00 -17.92 18.58
N ASP A 92 32.33 -18.32 19.65
CA ASP A 92 32.98 -18.57 20.94
C ASP A 92 33.95 -19.75 20.92
N LYS A 93 33.68 -20.77 20.10
CA LYS A 93 34.62 -21.86 19.89
C LYS A 93 35.87 -21.37 19.16
N ILE A 94 35.67 -20.68 18.03
CA ILE A 94 36.77 -20.12 17.22
C ILE A 94 37.64 -19.20 18.09
N ARG A 95 37.02 -18.31 18.86
CA ARG A 95 37.74 -17.40 19.77
C ARG A 95 38.61 -18.15 20.78
N ARG A 96 38.07 -19.17 21.44
CA ARG A 96 38.82 -19.97 22.42
C ARG A 96 39.97 -20.75 21.79
N ASP A 97 39.79 -21.25 20.57
CA ASP A 97 40.84 -21.95 19.83
C ASP A 97 41.94 -20.96 19.43
N LEU A 98 41.59 -19.76 18.97
CA LEU A 98 42.54 -18.68 18.67
C LEU A 98 43.33 -18.24 19.91
N GLU A 99 42.67 -18.06 21.05
CA GLU A 99 43.30 -17.73 22.34
C GLU A 99 44.21 -18.87 22.83
N ARG A 100 43.87 -20.13 22.54
CA ARG A 100 44.73 -21.28 22.86
C ARG A 100 45.98 -21.28 21.99
N ASP A 101 45.84 -21.10 20.69
CA ASP A 101 46.97 -21.09 19.75
C ASP A 101 47.93 -19.93 20.04
N ALA A 102 47.39 -18.75 20.37
CA ALA A 102 48.18 -17.60 20.79
C ALA A 102 49.04 -17.92 22.03
N ARG A 103 48.46 -18.56 23.06
CA ARG A 103 49.19 -18.97 24.27
C ARG A 103 50.24 -20.04 24.00
N ILE A 104 49.94 -21.02 23.13
CA ILE A 104 50.91 -22.06 22.74
C ILE A 104 52.10 -21.41 22.02
N LYS A 105 51.83 -20.45 21.14
CA LYS A 105 52.87 -19.70 20.44
C LYS A 105 53.72 -18.86 21.39
N GLU A 106 53.11 -18.18 22.35
CA GLU A 106 53.81 -17.42 23.40
C GLU A 106 54.73 -18.32 24.25
N ASN A 107 54.28 -19.53 24.58
CA ASN A 107 55.06 -20.53 25.31
C ASN A 107 56.08 -21.28 24.44
N GLY A 108 56.42 -20.79 23.23
CA GLY A 108 57.42 -21.40 22.36
C GLY A 108 57.03 -22.78 21.81
N GLY A 109 55.72 -23.02 21.61
CA GLY A 109 55.17 -24.28 21.14
C GLY A 109 55.02 -25.35 22.23
N MET A 110 55.21 -24.99 23.50
CA MET A 110 55.12 -25.91 24.62
C MET A 110 53.66 -26.16 25.01
N THR A 111 53.30 -27.43 25.08
CA THR A 111 51.99 -27.97 25.42
C THR A 111 52.17 -29.11 26.44
N ARG A 112 51.11 -29.49 27.16
CA ARG A 112 51.20 -30.61 28.12
C ARG A 112 51.63 -31.94 27.47
N SER A 113 51.34 -32.12 26.19
CA SER A 113 51.68 -33.35 25.46
C SER A 113 53.14 -33.46 25.04
N ASN A 114 53.82 -32.33 24.81
CA ASN A 114 55.23 -32.30 24.39
C ASN A 114 56.18 -31.71 25.46
N PHE A 115 55.70 -31.60 26.70
CA PHE A 115 56.45 -31.05 27.82
C PHE A 115 57.67 -31.91 28.19
N PHE A 116 57.55 -33.24 28.08
CA PHE A 116 58.62 -34.19 28.38
C PHE A 116 59.44 -34.60 27.15
N ASP A 117 59.11 -34.10 25.95
CA ASP A 117 59.82 -34.45 24.71
C ASP A 117 61.11 -33.64 24.51
N ARG A 118 61.40 -32.67 25.39
CA ARG A 118 62.68 -31.93 25.44
C ARG A 118 63.58 -32.54 26.53
N GLU A 119 64.07 -33.74 26.28
CA GLU A 119 65.30 -34.26 26.90
C GLU A 119 66.40 -34.36 25.84
#